data_AF-A0A820BUV1-F1
#
_entry.id   AF-A0A820BUV1-F1
#
_cell.length_a   1.000
_cell.length_b   1.000
_cell.length_c   1.000
_cell.angle_alpha   90.00
_cell.angle_beta   90.00
_cell.angle_gamma   90.00
#
_symmetry.space_group_name_H-M   'P 1'
#
loop_
_entity.id
_entity.type
_entity.pdbx_description
1 polymer ?
#
loop_
_entity_poly.entity_id
_entity_poly.type
_entity_poly.pdbx_seq_one_letter_code
_entity_poly.pdbx_strand_id
1 'polypeptide(L)'
;MMIQTGFPPDVVNIVLGDGPECGYAIAVHAPIDKAACTSSGEVGKKIQEEATKSNLKCVTFELECGGERVDNKGYFIKATIFSDVKDDMQITRDEIFGPVMSVLKYDSYEEIIKRANDTTFGLGAGVITRD
;
A
#
# COMPACT_ATOMS: atom_id res chain seq x y z
N MET A 1 27.31 -11.29 -5.13
CA MET A 1 26.59 -12.52 -4.71
C MET A 1 26.20 -13.40 -5.90
N MET A 2 25.29 -12.99 -6.82
CA MET A 2 24.82 -13.85 -7.94
C MET A 2 25.95 -14.34 -8.90
N ILE A 3 26.88 -13.47 -9.29
CA ILE A 3 28.02 -13.86 -10.14
C ILE A 3 28.97 -14.82 -9.41
N GLN A 4 29.15 -14.61 -8.11
CA GLN A 4 30.02 -15.45 -7.27
C GLN A 4 29.42 -16.84 -7.03
N THR A 5 28.10 -16.99 -7.13
CA THR A 5 27.39 -18.28 -7.00
C THR A 5 27.33 -19.07 -8.31
N GLY A 6 27.91 -18.57 -9.42
CA GLY A 6 28.08 -19.34 -10.66
C GLY A 6 26.84 -19.42 -11.55
N PHE A 7 25.89 -18.47 -11.45
CA PHE A 7 24.80 -18.39 -12.41
C PHE A 7 25.34 -18.15 -13.83
N PRO A 8 24.84 -18.85 -14.86
CA PRO A 8 25.20 -18.58 -16.25
C PRO A 8 24.89 -17.12 -16.62
N PRO A 9 25.62 -16.53 -17.58
CA PRO A 9 25.27 -15.24 -18.16
C PRO A 9 23.80 -15.19 -18.58
N ASP A 10 23.18 -14.02 -18.46
CA ASP A 10 21.81 -13.70 -18.88
C ASP A 10 20.66 -14.39 -18.11
N VAL A 11 20.96 -15.26 -17.14
CA VAL A 11 19.94 -15.88 -16.28
C VAL A 11 19.31 -14.89 -15.31
N VAL A 12 20.08 -13.91 -14.84
CA VAL A 12 19.59 -12.85 -13.95
C VAL A 12 19.99 -11.50 -14.53
N ASN A 13 18.98 -10.70 -14.88
CA ASN A 13 19.16 -9.35 -15.40
C ASN A 13 18.61 -8.36 -14.37
N ILE A 14 19.39 -7.34 -14.06
CA ILE A 14 18.98 -6.24 -13.16
C ILE A 14 18.95 -4.97 -14.01
N VAL A 15 17.75 -4.41 -14.19
CA VAL A 15 17.54 -3.15 -14.88
C VAL A 15 17.10 -2.12 -13.83
N LEU A 16 17.86 -1.05 -13.70
CA LEU A 16 17.51 0.10 -12.87
C LEU A 16 17.00 1.19 -13.79
N GLY A 17 15.88 1.81 -13.41
CA GLY A 17 15.31 2.92 -14.15
C GLY A 17 14.03 3.41 -13.49
N ASP A 18 13.34 4.31 -14.18
CA ASP A 18 12.08 4.85 -13.72
C ASP A 18 11.00 3.77 -13.70
N GLY A 19 10.26 3.66 -12.59
CA GLY A 19 9.27 2.60 -12.37
C GLY A 19 8.19 2.56 -13.46
N PRO A 20 7.55 3.69 -13.82
CA PRO A 20 6.64 3.78 -14.95
C PRO A 20 7.25 3.31 -16.28
N GLU A 21 8.44 3.76 -16.66
CA GLU A 21 9.04 3.42 -17.95
C GLU A 21 9.51 1.96 -18.01
N CYS A 22 10.31 1.52 -17.04
CA CYS A 22 10.83 0.16 -16.98
C CYS A 22 9.74 -0.87 -16.67
N GLY A 23 8.83 -0.55 -15.75
CA GLY A 23 7.71 -1.42 -15.38
C GLY A 23 6.73 -1.59 -16.55
N TYR A 24 6.41 -0.52 -17.27
CA TYR A 24 5.58 -0.58 -18.48
C TYR A 24 6.24 -1.43 -19.56
N ALA A 25 7.53 -1.19 -19.86
CA ALA A 25 8.27 -1.96 -20.84
C ALA A 25 8.26 -3.47 -20.50
N ILE A 26 8.47 -3.85 -19.23
CA ILE A 26 8.39 -5.24 -18.79
C ILE A 26 6.97 -5.80 -18.92
N ALA A 27 5.96 -5.02 -18.57
CA ALA A 27 4.56 -5.47 -18.57
C ALA A 27 4.00 -5.72 -19.99
N VAL A 28 4.46 -5.00 -21.01
CA VAL A 28 3.95 -5.11 -22.40
C VAL A 28 4.85 -5.89 -23.34
N HIS A 29 6.04 -6.32 -22.90
CA HIS A 29 7.00 -7.02 -23.74
C HIS A 29 6.63 -8.49 -23.92
N ALA A 30 6.11 -8.83 -25.11
CA ALA A 30 5.53 -10.14 -25.44
C ALA A 30 6.40 -11.37 -25.09
N PRO A 31 7.74 -11.33 -25.17
CA PRO A 31 8.59 -12.44 -24.72
C PRO A 31 8.67 -12.69 -23.21
N ILE A 32 8.09 -11.84 -22.34
CA ILE A 32 8.09 -12.05 -20.89
C ILE A 32 6.83 -12.83 -20.50
N ASP A 33 7.02 -14.08 -20.11
CA ASP A 33 5.90 -14.98 -19.77
C ASP A 33 5.26 -14.66 -18.41
N LYS A 34 5.99 -13.98 -17.51
CA LYS A 34 5.53 -13.69 -16.16
C LYS A 34 6.17 -12.43 -15.59
N ALA A 35 5.32 -11.51 -15.12
CA ALA A 35 5.72 -10.39 -14.28
C ALA A 35 5.23 -10.61 -12.85
N ALA A 36 6.05 -10.24 -11.87
CA ALA A 36 5.67 -10.21 -10.46
C ALA A 36 5.99 -8.81 -9.92
N CYS A 37 5.01 -8.14 -9.33
CA CYS A 37 5.14 -6.79 -8.80
C CYS A 37 4.66 -6.77 -7.34
N THR A 38 5.45 -6.14 -6.47
CA THR A 38 5.09 -5.82 -5.09
C THR A 38 5.22 -4.32 -4.92
N SER A 39 4.10 -3.61 -4.97
CA SER A 39 4.01 -2.15 -4.87
C SER A 39 2.70 -1.78 -4.20
N SER A 40 2.42 -0.49 -4.02
CA SER A 40 1.12 -0.02 -3.52
C SER A 40 -0.04 -0.57 -4.35
N GLY A 41 -1.19 -0.79 -3.72
CA GLY A 41 -2.41 -1.21 -4.41
C GLY A 41 -2.75 -0.38 -5.65
N GLU A 42 -2.49 0.94 -5.64
CA GLU A 42 -2.63 1.82 -6.80
C GLU A 42 -1.62 1.58 -7.93
N VAL A 43 -0.37 1.18 -7.66
CA VAL A 43 0.63 0.91 -8.71
C VAL A 43 0.42 -0.49 -9.28
N GLY A 44 0.08 -1.47 -8.43
CA GLY A 44 -0.41 -2.77 -8.87
C GLY A 44 -1.67 -2.62 -9.73
N LYS A 45 -2.65 -1.84 -9.26
CA LYS A 45 -3.82 -1.45 -10.04
C LYS A 45 -3.42 -0.65 -11.26
N LYS A 46 -2.54 0.34 -11.25
CA LYS A 46 -2.08 1.07 -12.47
C LYS A 46 -1.36 0.18 -13.47
N ILE A 47 -0.62 -0.84 -13.07
CA ILE A 47 -0.13 -1.85 -14.03
C ILE A 47 -1.32 -2.63 -14.63
N GLN A 48 -2.39 -2.82 -13.84
CA GLN A 48 -3.67 -3.45 -14.22
C GLN A 48 -4.71 -2.49 -14.86
N GLU A 49 -4.57 -1.17 -14.71
CA GLU A 49 -5.52 -0.07 -14.97
C GLU A 49 -4.90 0.93 -15.97
N GLU A 50 -3.60 0.90 -16.24
CA GLU A 50 -3.06 1.26 -17.56
C GLU A 50 -3.70 0.36 -18.62
N ALA A 51 -4.23 -0.79 -18.21
CA ALA A 51 -5.17 -1.55 -19.02
C ALA A 51 -6.61 -0.97 -19.03
N THR A 52 -7.03 0.03 -18.21
CA THR A 52 -8.45 0.45 -18.10
C THR A 52 -8.89 1.85 -17.52
N LYS A 53 -8.04 2.80 -17.09
CA LYS A 53 -8.28 4.28 -16.84
C LYS A 53 -9.23 4.81 -15.70
N SER A 54 -8.66 5.65 -14.79
CA SER A 54 -9.11 6.89 -14.03
C SER A 54 -10.33 6.87 -13.04
N ASN A 55 -10.59 7.73 -12.01
CA ASN A 55 -9.97 8.76 -11.11
C ASN A 55 -11.03 9.16 -10.01
N LEU A 56 -10.68 9.62 -8.77
CA LEU A 56 -11.29 10.74 -7.96
C LEU A 56 -10.93 10.80 -6.43
N LYS A 57 -11.33 11.91 -5.76
CA LYS A 57 -10.80 12.67 -4.57
C LYS A 57 -11.47 12.45 -3.18
N CYS A 58 -10.91 13.11 -2.11
CA CYS A 58 -11.19 12.99 -0.65
C CYS A 58 -11.91 14.15 0.09
N VAL A 59 -12.36 13.87 1.34
CA VAL A 59 -13.01 14.72 2.39
C VAL A 59 -12.46 14.43 3.82
N THR A 60 -12.72 15.31 4.79
CA THR A 60 -12.01 15.61 6.09
C THR A 60 -12.21 14.70 7.33
N PHE A 61 -11.23 14.70 8.27
CA PHE A 61 -11.12 13.95 9.56
C PHE A 61 -10.36 14.73 10.67
N GLU A 62 -10.31 14.21 11.92
CA GLU A 62 -9.64 14.83 13.10
C GLU A 62 -8.30 14.18 13.50
N LEU A 63 -7.26 15.00 13.69
CA LEU A 63 -5.89 14.59 14.04
C LEU A 63 -5.64 14.68 15.55
N GLU A 64 -5.28 13.56 16.19
CA GLU A 64 -4.97 13.54 17.64
C GLU A 64 -3.52 13.95 17.92
N CYS A 65 -2.59 13.36 17.17
CA CYS A 65 -1.16 13.68 17.28
C CYS A 65 -0.40 13.27 16.02
N GLY A 66 0.77 13.87 15.81
CA GLY A 66 1.58 13.63 14.62
C GLY A 66 1.18 14.52 13.45
N GLY A 67 1.14 13.98 12.23
CA GLY A 67 0.77 14.72 11.02
C GLY A 67 1.86 15.65 10.48
N GLU A 68 3.03 15.67 11.13
CA GLU A 68 4.12 16.60 10.82
C GLU A 68 5.41 15.88 10.44
N ARG A 69 6.19 16.53 9.58
CA ARG A 69 7.59 16.18 9.33
C ARG A 69 8.43 16.46 10.57
N VAL A 70 9.40 15.59 10.87
CA VAL A 70 10.42 15.87 11.89
C VAL A 70 11.46 16.82 11.30
N ASP A 71 11.73 17.93 11.99
CA ASP A 71 12.69 18.92 11.55
C ASP A 71 14.14 18.44 11.75
N ASN A 72 14.57 17.55 10.86
CA ASN A 72 15.90 16.98 10.80
C ASN A 72 16.28 16.66 9.34
N LYS A 73 17.55 16.37 9.08
CA LYS A 73 18.04 15.92 7.78
C LYS A 73 17.47 14.54 7.45
N GLY A 74 16.73 14.42 6.35
CA GLY A 74 16.10 13.17 5.88
C GLY A 74 14.58 13.30 5.71
N TYR A 75 13.93 12.15 5.45
CA TYR A 75 12.48 12.02 5.22
C TYR A 75 11.79 11.35 6.41
N PHE A 76 11.80 12.03 7.56
CA PHE A 76 11.19 11.53 8.79
C PHE A 76 9.82 12.17 9.03
N ILE A 77 8.83 11.35 9.34
CA ILE A 77 7.47 11.78 9.71
C ILE A 77 7.15 11.29 11.13
N LYS A 78 6.45 12.12 11.90
CA LYS A 78 6.00 11.73 13.24
C LYS A 78 4.97 10.61 13.13
N ALA A 79 5.00 9.67 14.09
CA ALA A 79 3.91 8.71 14.24
C ALA A 79 2.59 9.48 14.45
N THR A 80 1.55 9.08 13.72
CA THR A 80 0.32 9.86 13.58
C THR A 80 -0.89 9.04 13.99
N ILE A 81 -1.78 9.60 14.80
CA ILE A 81 -3.02 8.96 15.22
C ILE A 81 -4.20 9.81 14.78
N PHE A 82 -5.16 9.17 14.13
CA PHE A 82 -6.46 9.73 13.80
C PHE A 82 -7.54 9.01 14.58
N SER A 83 -8.43 9.79 15.20
CA SER A 83 -9.61 9.31 15.92
C SER A 83 -10.87 9.76 15.18
N ASP A 84 -12.01 9.23 15.64
CA ASP A 84 -13.34 9.56 15.12
C ASP A 84 -13.44 9.46 13.58
N VAL A 85 -12.63 8.55 13.01
CA VAL A 85 -12.65 8.24 11.59
C VAL A 85 -13.85 7.36 11.28
N LYS A 86 -14.43 7.59 10.11
CA LYS A 86 -15.62 6.87 9.64
C LYS A 86 -15.24 5.86 8.57
N ASP A 87 -16.08 4.86 8.40
CA ASP A 87 -15.85 3.76 7.47
C ASP A 87 -15.72 4.23 6.01
N ASP A 88 -16.32 5.37 5.65
CA ASP A 88 -16.31 5.94 4.29
C ASP A 88 -15.15 6.93 4.03
N MET A 89 -14.34 7.25 5.05
CA MET A 89 -13.19 8.13 4.89
C MET A 89 -12.03 7.42 4.18
N GLN A 90 -11.28 8.15 3.34
CA GLN A 90 -10.11 7.58 2.66
C GLN A 90 -9.08 7.00 3.63
N ILE A 91 -8.90 7.60 4.80
CA ILE A 91 -7.94 7.10 5.80
C ILE A 91 -8.31 5.71 6.37
N THR A 92 -9.55 5.29 6.19
CA THR A 92 -10.07 3.97 6.56
C THR A 92 -10.10 3.02 5.36
N ARG A 93 -10.22 3.55 4.14
CA ARG A 93 -10.37 2.78 2.91
C ARG A 93 -9.06 2.52 2.18
N ASP A 94 -8.13 3.46 2.25
CA ASP A 94 -6.88 3.46 1.48
C ASP A 94 -5.68 3.09 2.35
N GLU A 95 -4.65 2.53 1.72
CA GLU A 95 -3.41 2.12 2.39
C GLU A 95 -2.42 3.29 2.50
N ILE A 96 -2.11 3.72 3.73
CA ILE A 96 -1.33 4.94 3.99
C ILE A 96 0.20 4.71 3.87
N PHE A 97 0.68 3.46 3.98
CA PHE A 97 2.11 3.05 3.91
C PHE A 97 3.08 3.80 4.85
N GLY A 98 2.56 4.58 5.80
CA GLY A 98 3.32 5.35 6.78
C GLY A 98 2.97 4.95 8.23
N PRO A 99 3.64 5.55 9.23
CA PRO A 99 3.38 5.30 10.65
C PRO A 99 2.11 6.02 11.10
N VAL A 100 0.97 5.63 10.54
CA VAL A 100 -0.34 6.22 10.78
C VAL A 100 -1.29 5.16 11.33
N MET A 101 -2.00 5.49 12.42
CA MET A 101 -3.01 4.65 13.04
C MET A 101 -4.37 5.32 12.97
N SER A 102 -5.34 4.61 12.38
CA SER A 102 -6.75 5.00 12.31
C SER A 102 -7.53 4.27 13.40
N VAL A 103 -8.22 5.00 14.28
CA VAL A 103 -8.95 4.43 15.42
C VAL A 103 -10.46 4.56 15.22
N LEU A 104 -11.14 3.42 15.17
CA LEU A 104 -12.60 3.33 15.05
C LEU A 104 -13.18 2.63 16.27
N LYS A 105 -14.28 3.18 16.79
CA LYS A 105 -15.09 2.54 17.84
C LYS A 105 -16.12 1.60 17.21
N TYR A 106 -16.48 0.54 17.91
CA TYR A 106 -17.50 -0.44 17.53
C TYR A 106 -18.28 -0.88 18.77
N ASP A 107 -19.52 -1.35 18.59
CA ASP A 107 -20.42 -1.67 19.70
C ASP A 107 -20.68 -3.18 19.85
N SER A 108 -20.42 -3.99 18.81
CA SER A 108 -20.60 -5.45 18.86
C SER A 108 -19.57 -6.25 18.05
N TYR A 109 -19.43 -7.54 18.39
CA TYR A 109 -18.53 -8.46 17.69
C TYR A 109 -18.96 -8.68 16.23
N GLU A 110 -20.26 -8.86 15.98
CA GLU A 110 -20.79 -9.06 14.64
C GLU A 110 -20.55 -7.83 13.75
N GLU A 111 -20.72 -6.64 14.33
CA GLU A 111 -20.47 -5.37 13.64
C GLU A 111 -18.98 -5.23 13.26
N ILE A 112 -18.06 -5.44 14.21
CA ILE A 112 -16.63 -5.27 13.91
C ILE A 112 -16.12 -6.31 12.91
N ILE A 113 -16.62 -7.54 12.95
CA ILE A 113 -16.29 -8.55 11.93
C ILE A 113 -16.76 -8.10 10.55
N LYS A 114 -17.99 -7.58 10.45
CA LYS A 114 -18.50 -7.08 9.17
C LYS A 114 -17.68 -5.89 8.66
N ARG A 115 -17.35 -4.93 9.54
CA ARG A 115 -16.58 -3.73 9.21
C ARG A 115 -15.13 -4.06 8.83
N ALA A 116 -14.47 -4.96 9.55
CA ALA A 116 -13.11 -5.39 9.23
C ALA A 116 -13.02 -6.08 7.86
N ASN A 117 -14.10 -6.73 7.40
CA ASN A 117 -14.18 -7.35 6.09
C ASN A 117 -14.72 -6.42 4.98
N ASP A 118 -15.20 -5.21 5.31
CA ASP A 118 -15.65 -4.21 4.31
C ASP A 118 -14.46 -3.41 3.76
N THR A 119 -13.54 -4.11 3.13
CA THR A 119 -12.37 -3.53 2.48
C THR A 119 -12.07 -4.25 1.17
N THR A 120 -11.45 -3.55 0.22
CA THR A 120 -10.97 -4.16 -1.02
C THR A 120 -9.63 -4.89 -0.85
N PHE A 121 -9.04 -4.82 0.34
CA PHE A 121 -7.75 -5.43 0.69
C PHE A 121 -7.91 -6.68 1.55
N GLY A 122 -6.87 -7.51 1.65
CA GLY A 122 -6.93 -8.77 2.41
C GLY A 122 -5.57 -9.38 2.72
N LEU A 123 -4.58 -8.55 3.06
CA LEU A 123 -3.18 -8.99 3.22
C LEU A 123 -2.85 -9.48 4.64
N GLY A 124 -3.35 -8.78 5.67
CA GLY A 124 -3.08 -9.11 7.07
C GLY A 124 -4.11 -8.50 8.00
N ALA A 125 -4.34 -9.17 9.14
CA ALA A 125 -5.23 -8.71 10.20
C ALA A 125 -4.67 -9.13 11.57
N GLY A 126 -5.02 -8.40 12.62
CA GLY A 126 -4.61 -8.69 14.00
C GLY A 126 -5.79 -8.59 14.96
N VAL A 127 -5.87 -9.51 15.91
CA VAL A 127 -6.87 -9.53 16.98
C VAL A 127 -6.15 -9.70 18.30
N ILE A 128 -6.48 -8.88 19.29
CA ILE A 128 -5.96 -8.98 20.65
C ILE A 128 -7.14 -9.26 21.58
N THR A 129 -7.19 -10.48 22.14
CA THR A 129 -8.20 -10.88 23.13
C THR A 129 -7.53 -11.64 24.29
N ARG A 130 -8.21 -11.69 25.44
CA ARG A 130 -7.84 -12.48 26.62
C ARG A 130 -8.82 -13.63 26.90
N ASP A 131 -9.88 -13.73 26.10
CA ASP A 131 -10.91 -14.77 26.23
C ASP A 131 -10.34 -16.18 26.05
#